data_AF-A0A7Y8JAU6-F1
#
_entry.id   AF-A0A7Y8JAU6-F1
#
_cell.length_a   1.000
_cell.length_b   1.000
_cell.length_c   1.000
_cell.angle_alpha   90.00
_cell.angle_beta   90.00
_cell.angle_gamma   90.00
#
_symmetry.space_group_name_H-M   'P 1'
#
loop_
_entity.id
_entity.type
_entity.pdbx_description
1 polymer ?
#
loop_
_entity_poly.entity_id
_entity_poly.type
_entity_poly.pdbx_seq_one_letter_code
_entity_poly.pdbx_strand_id
1 'polypeptide(L)'
;MDCTDEITATLAAWLRLLGQAGAGAPAPNFATATAPEQQETLIGALAALTTEALNNDRTLTIVTADDGLLPEISNALDLQLRPLCLVLPGAEHARPIALRATLSLLKSRLARAAADSQGPAWTAQRERLRHADALWRAGLAWTARNLPHEAPPAGIHDLFPVRIGPWPVMQQAGLPTDWVVLLQNGPLPAMLGSAWPGARHTLLLTVSGSGSGGLTLPDEAAQLLAEIELLGQELAEMELELATAETELAAFSARYHELVGGRIARLDRLQAELAAARLERAPQDAAQARAADEARARAAQSQREYEAAGRRAREQTSSSVPDLDLKKRYRQLAQKIHPDRAHDETDRAWRTQLMAEANRAYRAGDAAALERVFARWLAGADEAADTEKGAVPPAPSFATRHRLAVQRDAIRQRLAAIGAELDRLYGSKLYELFAAARLAERQGRDLLAEMAHRLDAQIAQAEAELAALVTG
;
A
#
# COMPACT_ATOMS: atom_id res chain seq x y z
N MET A 1 31.95 -6.89 -5.12
CA MET A 1 31.55 -5.47 -5.00
C MET A 1 30.06 -5.51 -4.95
N ASP A 2 29.46 -5.04 -3.86
CA ASP A 2 28.03 -5.21 -3.63
C ASP A 2 27.23 -4.44 -4.69
N CYS A 3 26.16 -5.04 -5.20
CA CYS A 3 25.22 -4.43 -6.16
C CYS A 3 24.81 -3.00 -5.73
N THR A 4 24.73 -2.76 -4.42
CA THR A 4 24.45 -1.45 -3.81
C THR A 4 25.49 -0.37 -4.12
N ASP A 5 26.78 -0.69 -4.15
CA ASP A 5 27.85 0.27 -4.46
C ASP A 5 27.77 0.69 -5.94
N GLU A 6 27.48 -0.26 -6.83
CA GLU A 6 27.33 -0.01 -8.26
C GLU A 6 26.09 0.83 -8.57
N ILE A 7 24.96 0.55 -7.90
CA ILE A 7 23.74 1.37 -7.99
C ILE A 7 24.03 2.81 -7.57
N THR A 8 24.73 2.99 -6.45
CA THR A 8 25.06 4.33 -5.92
C THR A 8 25.96 5.10 -6.87
N ALA A 9 27.00 4.46 -7.40
CA ALA A 9 27.91 5.08 -8.36
C ALA A 9 27.20 5.46 -9.67
N THR A 10 26.32 4.57 -10.17
CA THR A 10 25.51 4.80 -11.37
C THR A 10 24.58 6.00 -11.18
N LEU A 11 23.86 6.05 -10.07
CA LEU A 11 22.99 7.18 -9.71
C LEU A 11 23.79 8.50 -9.71
N ALA A 12 24.93 8.54 -9.02
CA ALA A 12 25.76 9.75 -8.95
C ALA A 12 26.27 10.20 -10.33
N ALA A 13 26.53 9.27 -11.26
CA ALA A 13 26.85 9.61 -12.64
C ALA A 13 25.65 10.23 -13.38
N TRP A 14 24.46 9.66 -13.25
CA TRP A 14 23.25 10.20 -13.88
C TRP A 14 22.82 11.56 -13.33
N LEU A 15 22.92 11.78 -12.02
CA LEU A 15 22.60 13.07 -11.40
C LEU A 15 23.52 14.20 -11.88
N ARG A 16 24.80 13.89 -12.16
CA ARG A 16 25.73 14.84 -12.79
C ARG A 16 25.25 15.27 -14.18
N LEU A 17 24.75 14.33 -14.98
CA LEU A 17 24.23 14.60 -16.32
C LEU A 17 22.88 15.36 -16.27
N LEU A 18 22.03 15.04 -15.30
CA LEU A 18 20.75 15.71 -15.03
C LEU A 18 20.89 17.05 -14.28
N GLY A 19 22.12 17.61 -14.25
CA GLY A 19 22.38 18.98 -13.82
C GLY A 19 22.44 19.22 -12.31
N GLN A 20 22.51 18.18 -11.48
CA GLN A 20 22.51 18.34 -10.03
C GLN A 20 23.89 18.56 -9.38
N ALA A 21 24.99 18.46 -10.12
CA ALA A 21 26.33 18.70 -9.57
C ALA A 21 26.86 20.14 -9.75
N GLY A 22 26.03 21.10 -10.16
CA GLY A 22 26.41 22.51 -10.18
C GLY A 22 25.31 23.40 -10.75
N ALA A 23 24.99 24.49 -10.04
CA ALA A 23 23.94 25.47 -10.35
C ALA A 23 24.14 26.30 -11.64
N GLY A 24 24.75 25.73 -12.69
CA GLY A 24 25.16 26.46 -13.90
C GLY A 24 24.99 25.73 -15.24
N ALA A 25 24.42 24.53 -15.29
CA ALA A 25 24.13 23.89 -16.57
C ALA A 25 22.92 24.58 -17.26
N PRO A 26 23.05 25.09 -18.49
CA PRO A 26 21.92 25.72 -19.19
C PRO A 26 20.84 24.67 -19.49
N ALA A 27 19.61 24.93 -19.03
CA ALA A 27 18.42 24.18 -19.42
C ALA A 27 17.74 24.84 -20.64
N PRO A 28 17.16 24.07 -21.58
CA PRO A 28 17.10 22.62 -21.62
C PRO A 28 18.45 21.98 -21.99
N ASN A 29 18.82 20.88 -21.35
CA ASN A 29 19.99 20.08 -21.75
C ASN A 29 19.59 18.67 -22.23
N PHE A 30 20.47 18.10 -23.04
CA PHE A 30 20.37 16.72 -23.54
C PHE A 30 21.72 16.04 -23.32
N ALA A 31 21.70 14.92 -22.61
CA ALA A 31 22.87 14.11 -22.29
C ALA A 31 22.65 12.66 -22.69
N THR A 32 23.72 11.97 -23.02
CA THR A 32 23.70 10.54 -23.36
C THR A 32 24.62 9.78 -22.41
N ALA A 33 24.23 8.57 -22.02
CA ALA A 33 25.06 7.65 -21.26
C ALA A 33 24.74 6.19 -21.63
N THR A 34 25.70 5.31 -21.43
CA THR A 34 25.46 3.87 -21.54
C THR A 34 24.77 3.38 -20.27
N ALA A 35 23.71 2.57 -20.44
CA ALA A 35 23.07 1.90 -19.31
C ALA A 35 23.99 0.81 -18.71
N PRO A 36 23.88 0.50 -17.42
CA PRO A 36 24.54 -0.67 -16.83
C PRO A 36 24.20 -1.95 -17.60
N GLU A 37 25.19 -2.83 -17.82
CA GLU A 37 24.97 -4.12 -18.48
C GLU A 37 24.08 -5.07 -17.65
N GLN A 38 24.21 -4.99 -16.32
CA GLN A 38 23.39 -5.75 -15.39
C GLN A 38 22.02 -5.09 -15.21
N GLN A 39 20.95 -5.81 -15.56
CA GLN A 39 19.58 -5.33 -15.43
C GLN A 39 19.24 -4.96 -13.98
N GLU A 40 19.74 -5.71 -12.99
CA GLU A 40 19.51 -5.41 -11.57
C GLU A 40 20.05 -4.01 -11.19
N THR A 41 21.28 -3.68 -11.61
CA THR A 41 21.91 -2.38 -11.39
C THR A 41 21.16 -1.26 -12.11
N LEU A 42 20.74 -1.48 -13.37
CA LEU A 42 19.92 -0.52 -14.12
C LEU A 42 18.60 -0.21 -13.40
N ILE A 43 17.86 -1.24 -13.02
CA ILE A 43 16.54 -1.13 -12.37
C ILE A 43 16.69 -0.48 -10.98
N GLY A 44 17.70 -0.90 -10.21
CA GLY A 44 18.01 -0.31 -8.91
C GLY A 44 18.37 1.18 -9.00
N ALA A 45 19.17 1.57 -9.99
CA ALA A 45 19.52 2.98 -10.21
C ALA A 45 18.32 3.83 -10.65
N LEU A 46 17.39 3.29 -11.45
CA LEU A 46 16.16 3.99 -11.83
C LEU A 46 15.23 4.22 -10.63
N ALA A 47 15.10 3.22 -9.75
CA ALA A 47 14.35 3.34 -8.51
C ALA A 47 14.99 4.37 -7.55
N ALA A 48 16.32 4.37 -7.45
CA ALA A 48 17.05 5.33 -6.64
C ALA A 48 16.91 6.77 -7.19
N LEU A 49 16.97 6.95 -8.52
CA LEU A 49 16.71 8.23 -9.17
C LEU A 49 15.29 8.74 -8.92
N THR A 50 14.31 7.83 -8.93
CA THR A 50 12.92 8.16 -8.59
C THR A 50 12.79 8.69 -7.17
N THR A 51 13.46 8.03 -6.22
CA THR A 51 13.51 8.46 -4.82
C THR A 51 14.14 9.85 -4.68
N GLU A 52 15.26 10.09 -5.37
CA GLU A 52 15.94 11.39 -5.39
C GLU A 52 15.05 12.50 -5.95
N ALA A 53 14.35 12.24 -7.06
CA ALA A 53 13.43 13.21 -7.66
C ALA A 53 12.32 13.61 -6.66
N LEU A 54 11.67 12.63 -6.04
CA LEU A 54 10.56 12.85 -5.12
C LEU A 54 10.98 13.60 -3.85
N ASN A 55 12.13 13.25 -3.26
CA ASN A 55 12.62 13.89 -2.05
C ASN A 55 13.02 15.37 -2.25
N ASN A 56 13.30 15.75 -3.49
CA ASN A 56 13.65 17.12 -3.89
C ASN A 56 12.51 17.86 -4.60
N ASP A 57 11.27 17.35 -4.53
CA ASP A 57 10.07 17.87 -5.21
C ASP A 57 10.29 18.13 -6.71
N ARG A 58 10.95 17.18 -7.38
CA ARG A 58 11.18 17.20 -8.82
C ARG A 58 10.23 16.26 -9.52
N THR A 59 9.88 16.64 -10.75
CA THR A 59 9.11 15.79 -11.65
C THR A 59 10.03 14.94 -12.51
N LEU A 60 9.71 13.66 -12.64
CA LEU A 60 10.49 12.68 -13.40
C LEU A 60 9.58 11.91 -14.36
N THR A 61 10.05 11.72 -15.59
CA THR A 61 9.44 10.81 -16.56
C THR A 61 10.46 9.81 -17.05
N ILE A 62 10.18 8.52 -16.84
CA ILE A 62 10.99 7.41 -17.37
C ILE A 62 10.24 6.81 -18.55
N VAL A 63 10.86 6.86 -19.72
CA VAL A 63 10.28 6.40 -20.98
C VAL A 63 10.93 5.07 -21.38
N THR A 64 10.12 4.03 -21.49
CA THR A 64 10.57 2.70 -21.95
C THR A 64 10.25 2.51 -23.45
N ALA A 65 10.88 1.51 -24.06
CA ALA A 65 10.54 1.12 -25.43
C ALA A 65 9.17 0.45 -25.51
N ASP A 66 8.88 -0.42 -24.54
CA ASP A 66 7.67 -1.23 -24.42
C ASP A 66 7.32 -1.46 -22.94
N ASP A 67 6.33 -2.33 -22.69
CA ASP A 67 5.86 -2.66 -21.34
C ASP A 67 6.79 -3.63 -20.59
N GLY A 68 7.82 -4.18 -21.25
CA GLY A 68 8.60 -5.31 -20.76
C GLY A 68 9.38 -5.04 -19.49
N LEU A 69 9.86 -3.82 -19.26
CA LEU A 69 10.60 -3.43 -18.04
C LEU A 69 9.69 -2.84 -16.94
N LEU A 70 8.41 -2.59 -17.21
CA LEU A 70 7.54 -1.91 -16.25
C LEU A 70 7.34 -2.71 -14.95
N PRO A 71 7.16 -4.05 -14.97
CA PRO A 71 7.03 -4.83 -13.74
C PRO A 71 8.27 -4.73 -12.85
N GLU A 72 9.47 -4.87 -13.41
CA GLU A 72 10.74 -4.81 -12.68
C GLU A 72 10.95 -3.41 -12.08
N ILE A 73 10.72 -2.35 -12.87
CA ILE A 73 10.81 -0.98 -12.38
C ILE A 73 9.82 -0.77 -11.24
N SER A 74 8.54 -1.11 -11.43
CA SER A 74 7.48 -0.97 -10.43
C SER A 74 7.81 -1.68 -9.11
N ASN A 75 8.38 -2.88 -9.19
CA ASN A 75 8.75 -3.68 -8.02
C ASN A 75 9.97 -3.11 -7.26
N ALA A 76 10.91 -2.49 -7.98
CA ALA A 76 12.12 -1.91 -7.41
C ALA A 76 11.90 -0.54 -6.77
N LEU A 77 10.82 0.17 -7.13
CA LEU A 77 10.44 1.43 -6.51
C LEU A 77 10.36 1.30 -4.99
N ASP A 78 10.80 2.35 -4.29
CA ASP A 78 10.68 2.42 -2.84
C ASP A 78 9.21 2.25 -2.43
N LEU A 79 8.95 1.31 -1.52
CA LEU A 79 7.59 0.92 -1.11
C LEU A 79 6.81 2.10 -0.48
N GLN A 80 7.50 3.02 0.19
CA GLN A 80 6.92 4.21 0.81
C GLN A 80 6.57 5.27 -0.23
N LEU A 81 7.31 5.32 -1.34
CA LEU A 81 7.15 6.33 -2.40
C LEU A 81 6.39 5.80 -3.63
N ARG A 82 6.19 4.48 -3.74
CA ARG A 82 5.44 3.81 -4.82
C ARG A 82 4.08 4.44 -5.15
N PRO A 83 3.27 4.91 -4.18
CA PRO A 83 1.98 5.55 -4.47
C PRO A 83 2.10 6.91 -5.19
N LEU A 84 3.28 7.52 -5.19
CA LEU A 84 3.59 8.79 -5.86
C LEU A 84 4.05 8.58 -7.31
N CYS A 85 4.22 7.32 -7.72
CA CYS A 85 4.74 6.94 -9.03
C CYS A 85 3.64 6.30 -9.86
N LEU A 86 3.31 6.92 -10.99
CA LEU A 86 2.35 6.41 -11.95
C LEU A 86 3.07 5.57 -13.01
N VAL A 87 2.86 4.25 -12.97
CA VAL A 87 3.37 3.32 -13.99
C VAL A 87 2.22 3.02 -14.95
N LEU A 88 2.35 3.45 -16.21
CA LEU A 88 1.32 3.29 -17.24
C LEU A 88 1.80 2.33 -18.34
N PRO A 89 1.09 1.22 -18.58
CA PRO A 89 1.37 0.36 -19.73
C PRO A 89 0.95 1.04 -21.04
N GLY A 90 1.52 0.58 -22.16
CA GLY A 90 1.19 0.98 -23.52
C GLY A 90 -0.16 0.46 -23.98
N ALA A 91 -0.53 -0.72 -23.48
CA ALA A 91 -1.80 -1.37 -23.79
C ALA A 91 -3.01 -0.52 -23.35
N GLU A 92 -3.87 -0.15 -24.31
CA GLU A 92 -4.98 0.79 -24.06
C GLU A 92 -5.96 0.30 -23.01
N HIS A 93 -6.25 -1.00 -22.98
CA HIS A 93 -7.14 -1.64 -22.02
C HIS A 93 -6.54 -1.72 -20.61
N ALA A 94 -5.20 -1.77 -20.50
CA ALA A 94 -4.50 -1.88 -19.22
C ALA A 94 -4.25 -0.51 -18.56
N ARG A 95 -4.16 0.58 -19.33
CA ARG A 95 -3.93 1.94 -18.80
C ARG A 95 -4.93 2.36 -17.71
N PRO A 96 -6.26 2.21 -17.89
CA PRO A 96 -7.22 2.59 -16.84
C PRO A 96 -7.09 1.74 -15.58
N ILE A 97 -6.66 0.48 -15.70
CA ILE A 97 -6.47 -0.43 -14.56
C ILE A 97 -5.32 0.10 -13.69
N ALA A 98 -4.14 0.29 -14.29
CA ALA A 98 -2.95 0.79 -13.60
C ALA A 98 -3.18 2.17 -12.94
N LEU A 99 -3.91 3.06 -13.62
CA LEU A 99 -4.26 4.37 -13.08
C LEU A 99 -5.19 4.26 -11.86
N ARG A 100 -6.26 3.46 -11.93
CA ARG A 100 -7.20 3.26 -10.80
C ARG A 100 -6.51 2.66 -9.59
N ALA A 101 -5.61 1.71 -9.79
CA ALA A 101 -4.89 1.11 -8.68
C ALA A 101 -3.90 2.08 -8.05
N THR A 102 -3.16 2.86 -8.85
CA THR A 102 -2.25 3.88 -8.30
C THR A 102 -3.04 4.93 -7.51
N LEU A 103 -4.21 5.37 -7.99
CA LEU A 103 -5.11 6.27 -7.25
C LEU A 103 -5.64 5.64 -5.95
N SER A 104 -6.03 4.36 -5.99
CA SER A 104 -6.54 3.63 -4.81
C SER A 104 -5.46 3.46 -3.74
N LEU A 105 -4.24 3.11 -4.15
CA LEU A 105 -3.08 3.00 -3.28
C LEU A 105 -2.73 4.35 -2.65
N LEU A 106 -2.71 5.41 -3.45
CA LEU A 106 -2.48 6.79 -2.98
C LEU A 106 -3.55 7.21 -1.97
N LYS A 107 -4.84 6.95 -2.25
CA LYS A 107 -5.95 7.20 -1.32
C LYS A 107 -5.71 6.49 0.01
N SER A 108 -5.41 5.19 -0.03
CA SER A 108 -5.18 4.38 1.17
C SER A 108 -4.03 4.95 2.02
N ARG A 109 -2.89 5.25 1.39
CA ARG A 109 -1.70 5.78 2.07
C ARG A 109 -1.89 7.18 2.65
N LEU A 110 -2.70 8.02 2.01
CA LEU A 110 -3.08 9.34 2.54
C LEU A 110 -4.01 9.22 3.74
N ALA A 111 -4.99 8.30 3.68
CA ALA A 111 -5.93 8.07 4.79
C ALA A 111 -5.23 7.48 6.02
N ARG A 112 -4.24 6.60 5.83
CA ARG A 112 -3.56 5.93 6.95
C ARG A 112 -2.70 6.86 7.81
N ALA A 113 -2.29 8.00 7.25
CA ALA A 113 -1.36 8.97 7.86
C ALA A 113 -0.16 8.31 8.59
N ALA A 114 0.31 7.16 8.10
CA ALA A 114 1.28 6.32 8.78
C ALA A 114 2.70 6.88 8.70
N ALA A 115 3.64 6.25 9.42
CA ALA A 115 5.06 6.66 9.43
C ALA A 115 5.69 6.55 8.03
N ASP A 116 5.24 5.60 7.20
CA ASP A 116 5.65 5.41 5.81
C ASP A 116 5.00 6.37 4.80
N SER A 117 4.10 7.25 5.26
CA SER A 117 3.54 8.36 4.46
C SER A 117 4.05 9.72 4.95
N GLN A 118 5.31 9.81 5.36
CA GLN A 118 5.96 11.03 5.89
C GLN A 118 7.17 11.46 5.05
N GLY A 119 7.72 12.63 5.35
CA GLY A 119 8.90 13.18 4.68
C GLY A 119 8.56 14.22 3.62
N PRO A 120 9.59 14.80 2.96
CA PRO A 120 9.43 15.92 2.04
C PRO A 120 8.54 15.57 0.84
N ALA A 121 8.72 14.38 0.26
CA ALA A 121 7.92 13.91 -0.87
C ALA A 121 6.42 13.85 -0.56
N TRP A 122 6.04 13.32 0.60
CA TRP A 122 4.63 13.23 1.02
C TRP A 122 4.04 14.59 1.39
N THR A 123 4.83 15.50 1.96
CA THR A 123 4.41 16.87 2.22
C THR A 123 4.12 17.60 0.92
N ALA A 124 5.03 17.53 -0.06
CA ALA A 124 4.85 18.09 -1.39
C ALA A 124 3.64 17.49 -2.10
N GLN A 125 3.44 16.17 -2.00
CA GLN A 125 2.28 15.51 -2.60
C GLN A 125 0.95 15.99 -2.00
N ARG A 126 0.85 16.12 -0.67
CA ARG A 126 -0.38 16.64 -0.04
C ARG A 126 -0.69 18.05 -0.53
N GLU A 127 0.32 18.88 -0.65
CA GLU A 127 0.17 20.24 -1.16
C GLU A 127 -0.26 20.27 -2.63
N ARG A 128 0.30 19.39 -3.45
CA ARG A 128 -0.11 19.19 -4.85
C ARG A 128 -1.58 18.79 -4.96
N LEU A 129 -2.01 17.81 -4.17
CA LEU A 129 -3.40 17.35 -4.15
C LEU A 129 -4.35 18.43 -3.62
N ARG A 130 -3.90 19.29 -2.69
CA ARG A 130 -4.67 20.45 -2.22
C ARG A 130 -4.91 21.45 -3.35
N HIS A 131 -3.90 21.72 -4.18
CA HIS A 131 -4.05 22.58 -5.36
C HIS A 131 -4.91 21.94 -6.45
N ALA A 132 -4.85 20.62 -6.59
CA ALA A 132 -5.61 19.85 -7.58
C ALA A 132 -6.85 19.14 -7.00
N ASP A 133 -7.48 19.69 -5.95
CA ASP A 133 -8.54 19.01 -5.17
C ASP A 133 -9.73 18.56 -6.04
N ALA A 134 -10.16 19.39 -6.99
CA ALA A 134 -11.25 19.04 -7.90
C ALA A 134 -10.89 17.83 -8.79
N LEU A 135 -9.67 17.81 -9.33
CA LEU A 135 -9.17 16.71 -10.16
C LEU A 135 -8.98 15.43 -9.34
N TRP A 136 -8.45 15.56 -8.12
CA TRP A 136 -8.33 14.45 -7.17
C TRP A 136 -9.69 13.81 -6.86
N ARG A 137 -10.70 14.60 -6.51
CA ARG A 137 -12.06 14.11 -6.25
C ARG A 137 -12.69 13.47 -7.49
N ALA A 138 -12.49 14.05 -8.67
CA ALA A 138 -12.96 13.46 -9.93
C ALA A 138 -12.31 12.10 -10.20
N GLY A 139 -11.00 11.98 -9.96
CA GLY A 139 -10.24 10.73 -10.09
C GLY A 139 -10.73 9.64 -9.13
N LEU A 140 -10.99 10.00 -7.87
CA LEU A 140 -11.56 9.07 -6.89
C LEU A 140 -12.96 8.61 -7.27
N ALA A 141 -13.82 9.52 -7.73
CA ALA A 141 -15.17 9.18 -8.17
C ALA A 141 -15.15 8.25 -9.40
N TRP A 142 -14.24 8.52 -10.35
CA TRP A 142 -14.02 7.65 -11.53
C TRP A 142 -13.51 6.25 -11.13
N THR A 143 -12.62 6.19 -10.14
CA THR A 143 -12.12 4.92 -9.58
C THR A 143 -13.25 4.13 -8.91
N ALA A 144 -14.08 4.79 -8.12
CA ALA A 144 -15.20 4.16 -7.41
C ALA A 144 -16.29 3.65 -8.36
N ARG A 145 -16.58 4.36 -9.46
CA ARG A 145 -17.54 3.93 -10.48
C ARG A 145 -17.05 2.70 -11.25
N ASN A 146 -15.74 2.65 -11.56
CA ASN A 146 -15.08 1.57 -12.29
C ASN A 146 -15.85 1.08 -13.54
N LEU A 147 -16.43 2.01 -14.30
CA LEU A 147 -17.25 1.66 -15.46
C LEU A 147 -16.36 1.20 -16.63
N PRO A 148 -16.79 0.19 -17.40
CA PRO A 148 -16.10 -0.23 -18.62
C PRO A 148 -16.00 0.94 -19.61
N HIS A 149 -14.83 1.09 -20.24
CA HIS A 149 -14.55 2.10 -21.28
C HIS A 149 -14.76 3.56 -20.88
N GLU A 150 -14.97 3.86 -19.60
CA GLU A 150 -15.03 5.23 -19.10
C GLU A 150 -13.63 5.85 -19.10
N ALA A 151 -13.43 6.91 -19.89
CA ALA A 151 -12.18 7.66 -19.92
C ALA A 151 -11.90 8.31 -18.55
N PRO A 152 -10.63 8.37 -18.11
CA PRO A 152 -10.28 9.06 -16.89
C PRO A 152 -10.47 10.58 -17.03
N PRO A 153 -10.59 11.32 -15.92
CA PRO A 153 -10.61 12.78 -15.95
C PRO A 153 -9.40 13.36 -16.70
N ALA A 154 -9.62 14.40 -17.49
CA ALA A 154 -8.54 15.08 -18.20
C ALA A 154 -7.49 15.64 -17.21
N GLY A 155 -6.20 15.46 -17.52
CA GLY A 155 -5.10 15.93 -16.67
C GLY A 155 -4.82 15.06 -15.43
N ILE A 156 -5.49 13.92 -15.25
CA ILE A 156 -5.31 13.08 -14.04
C ILE A 156 -3.86 12.65 -13.78
N HIS A 157 -3.03 12.57 -14.83
CA HIS A 157 -1.62 12.22 -14.72
C HIS A 157 -0.80 13.31 -13.99
N ASP A 158 -1.28 14.55 -13.94
CA ASP A 158 -0.63 15.71 -13.30
C ASP A 158 -0.56 15.56 -11.77
N LEU A 159 -1.42 14.69 -11.22
CA LEU A 159 -1.38 14.35 -9.80
C LEU A 159 -0.10 13.61 -9.41
N PHE A 160 0.65 13.07 -10.37
CA PHE A 160 1.79 12.19 -10.11
C PHE A 160 3.13 12.83 -10.52
N PRO A 161 4.05 13.07 -9.57
CA PRO A 161 5.38 13.62 -9.86
C PRO A 161 6.23 12.73 -10.74
N VAL A 162 6.09 11.42 -10.58
CA VAL A 162 6.86 10.43 -11.31
C VAL A 162 5.92 9.68 -12.23
N ARG A 163 6.26 9.62 -13.52
CA ARG A 163 5.52 8.89 -14.54
C ARG A 163 6.45 7.95 -15.28
N ILE A 164 6.03 6.70 -15.47
CA ILE A 164 6.83 5.65 -16.06
C ILE A 164 5.96 4.93 -17.08
N GLY A 165 6.43 4.76 -18.31
CA GLY A 165 5.66 4.07 -19.34
C GLY A 165 6.33 4.12 -20.71
N PRO A 166 5.76 3.45 -21.71
CA PRO A 166 6.34 3.42 -23.03
C PRO A 166 6.16 4.76 -23.75
N TRP A 167 7.01 5.00 -24.74
CA TRP A 167 7.07 6.24 -25.51
C TRP A 167 5.70 6.81 -25.93
N PRO A 168 4.79 6.04 -26.59
CA PRO A 168 3.55 6.61 -27.12
C PRO A 168 2.66 7.20 -26.02
N VAL A 169 2.68 6.60 -24.83
CA VAL A 169 1.86 7.04 -23.69
C VAL A 169 2.47 8.29 -23.06
N MET A 170 3.78 8.32 -22.85
CA MET A 170 4.47 9.46 -22.24
C MET A 170 4.47 10.69 -23.14
N GLN A 171 4.57 10.50 -24.46
CA GLN A 171 4.48 11.58 -25.43
C GLN A 171 3.11 12.25 -25.43
N GLN A 172 2.02 11.45 -25.36
CA GLN A 172 0.66 11.96 -25.29
C GLN A 172 0.37 12.74 -24.01
N ALA A 173 1.02 12.37 -22.89
CA ALA A 173 0.89 13.13 -21.65
C ALA A 173 1.47 14.55 -21.80
N GLY A 174 2.62 14.72 -22.49
CA GLY A 174 3.11 16.03 -22.94
C GLY A 174 3.39 17.07 -21.83
N LEU A 175 3.63 16.61 -20.60
CA LEU A 175 3.68 17.46 -19.42
C LEU A 175 5.08 18.05 -19.17
N PRO A 176 5.17 19.31 -18.73
CA PRO A 176 6.44 19.89 -18.27
C PRO A 176 7.07 19.02 -17.19
N THR A 177 8.35 18.73 -17.33
CA THR A 177 9.05 17.80 -16.45
C THR A 177 10.49 18.28 -16.17
N ASP A 178 10.98 18.14 -14.94
CA ASP A 178 12.36 18.50 -14.63
C ASP A 178 13.32 17.52 -15.31
N TRP A 179 13.06 16.22 -15.17
CA TRP A 179 13.91 15.15 -15.69
C TRP A 179 13.15 14.18 -16.59
N VAL A 180 13.71 13.89 -17.75
CA VAL A 180 13.27 12.79 -18.61
C VAL A 180 14.41 11.81 -18.80
N VAL A 181 14.15 10.54 -18.52
CA VAL A 181 15.08 9.43 -18.80
C VAL A 181 14.49 8.58 -19.91
N LEU A 182 15.24 8.43 -21.00
CA LEU A 182 14.83 7.65 -22.16
C LEU A 182 15.62 6.34 -22.17
N LEU A 183 14.95 5.21 -22.01
CA LEU A 183 15.55 3.89 -22.14
C LEU A 183 15.40 3.41 -23.57
N GLN A 184 16.52 3.20 -24.25
CA GLN A 184 16.53 2.83 -25.66
C GLN A 184 17.17 1.46 -25.88
N ASN A 185 16.42 0.57 -26.54
CA ASN A 185 16.91 -0.67 -27.14
C ASN A 185 16.82 -0.53 -28.69
N GLY A 186 17.94 -0.56 -29.41
CA GLY A 186 17.95 -0.52 -30.89
C GLY A 186 18.13 0.88 -31.54
N PRO A 187 18.01 1.05 -32.87
CA PRO A 187 18.31 2.31 -33.57
C PRO A 187 17.25 3.41 -33.36
N LEU A 188 17.71 4.65 -33.13
CA LEU A 188 16.88 5.84 -32.87
C LEU A 188 16.01 6.26 -34.05
N PRO A 189 14.72 6.57 -33.85
CA PRO A 189 14.02 7.56 -34.66
C PRO A 189 14.80 8.89 -34.65
N ALA A 190 15.03 9.53 -35.79
CA ALA A 190 15.82 10.77 -35.90
C ALA A 190 15.33 11.94 -35.01
N MET A 191 14.08 11.88 -34.54
CA MET A 191 13.45 12.86 -33.64
C MET A 191 13.96 12.81 -32.19
N LEU A 192 14.76 11.80 -31.84
CA LEU A 192 15.23 11.55 -30.47
C LEU A 192 16.67 12.02 -30.20
N GLY A 193 17.32 12.68 -31.16
CA GLY A 193 18.63 13.31 -30.99
C GLY A 193 18.60 14.69 -30.30
N SER A 194 17.47 15.05 -29.69
CA SER A 194 17.26 16.36 -29.06
C SER A 194 16.56 16.24 -27.72
N ALA A 195 16.61 17.30 -26.91
CA ALA A 195 15.91 17.38 -25.64
C ALA A 195 14.41 17.09 -25.78
N TRP A 196 13.85 16.37 -24.80
CA TRP A 196 12.43 16.08 -24.75
C TRP A 196 11.63 17.39 -24.64
N PRO A 197 10.56 17.58 -25.43
CA PRO A 197 9.78 18.81 -25.40
C PRO A 197 9.22 19.13 -24.01
N GLY A 198 9.54 20.32 -23.48
CA GLY A 198 9.10 20.75 -22.15
C GLY A 198 9.88 20.16 -20.97
N ALA A 199 10.93 19.36 -21.24
CA ALA A 199 11.83 18.86 -20.20
C ALA A 199 12.97 19.85 -19.91
N ARG A 200 13.33 20.02 -18.63
CA ARG A 200 14.54 20.81 -18.29
C ARG A 200 15.81 20.04 -18.57
N HIS A 201 15.82 18.74 -18.32
CA HIS A 201 16.96 17.86 -18.59
C HIS A 201 16.49 16.54 -19.18
N THR A 202 17.14 16.09 -20.24
CA THR A 202 16.88 14.79 -20.89
C THR A 202 18.13 13.94 -20.86
N LEU A 203 18.04 12.74 -20.30
CA LEU A 203 19.09 11.72 -20.28
C LEU A 203 18.67 10.53 -21.13
N LEU A 204 19.42 10.28 -22.21
CA LEU A 204 19.26 9.09 -23.03
C LEU A 204 20.19 7.98 -22.54
N LEU A 205 19.61 6.85 -22.16
CA LEU A 205 20.31 5.63 -21.75
C LEU A 205 20.24 4.60 -22.86
N THR A 206 21.39 4.28 -23.46
CA THR A 206 21.49 3.19 -24.44
C THR A 206 21.64 1.87 -23.71
N VAL A 207 20.64 1.00 -23.82
CA VAL A 207 20.61 -0.34 -23.23
C VAL A 207 21.07 -1.35 -24.29
N SER A 208 22.04 -2.19 -23.94
CA SER A 208 22.56 -3.24 -24.82
C SER A 208 21.59 -4.43 -24.82
N GLY A 209 20.71 -4.53 -25.82
CA GLY A 209 19.77 -5.65 -25.93
C GLY A 209 19.11 -5.77 -27.30
N SER A 210 19.11 -6.98 -27.86
CA SER A 210 18.47 -7.33 -29.13
C SER A 210 17.01 -7.76 -28.90
N GLY A 211 16.05 -6.93 -29.31
CA GLY A 211 14.64 -7.27 -29.28
C GLY A 211 13.91 -6.67 -30.48
N SER A 212 13.93 -7.37 -31.61
CA SER A 212 13.05 -7.12 -32.75
C SER A 212 11.82 -8.01 -32.59
N GLY A 213 10.74 -7.47 -32.04
CA GLY A 213 9.43 -8.13 -31.98
C GLY A 213 8.53 -7.61 -33.09
N GLY A 214 8.32 -8.41 -34.14
CA GLY A 214 7.42 -8.07 -35.23
C GLY A 214 5.96 -7.92 -34.77
N LEU A 215 5.22 -7.03 -35.45
CA LEU A 215 3.81 -6.75 -35.18
C LEU A 215 2.94 -8.03 -35.28
N THR A 216 2.47 -8.53 -34.14
CA THR A 216 1.45 -9.58 -34.05
C THR A 216 0.08 -8.96 -33.83
N LEU A 217 -0.96 -9.54 -34.45
CA LEU A 217 -2.36 -9.18 -34.17
C LEU A 217 -2.69 -9.38 -32.68
N PRO A 218 -3.55 -8.55 -32.07
CA PRO A 218 -3.87 -8.68 -30.65
C PRO A 218 -4.57 -10.02 -30.36
N ASP A 219 -3.92 -10.90 -29.61
CA ASP A 219 -4.54 -12.09 -29.05
C ASP A 219 -5.33 -11.69 -27.79
N GLU A 220 -6.65 -11.84 -27.82
CA GLU A 220 -7.55 -11.56 -26.69
C GLU A 220 -7.13 -12.34 -25.42
N ALA A 221 -6.62 -13.56 -25.57
CA ALA A 221 -6.12 -14.32 -24.41
C ALA A 221 -4.85 -13.69 -23.83
N ALA A 222 -3.95 -13.19 -24.68
CA ALA A 222 -2.77 -12.46 -24.24
C ALA A 222 -3.14 -11.14 -23.53
N GLN A 223 -4.16 -10.43 -24.01
CA GLN A 223 -4.69 -9.24 -23.33
C GLN A 223 -5.24 -9.57 -21.94
N LEU A 224 -6.05 -10.62 -21.82
CA LEU A 224 -6.59 -11.05 -20.54
C LEU A 224 -5.49 -11.49 -19.56
N LEU A 225 -4.47 -12.20 -20.05
CA LEU A 225 -3.31 -12.58 -19.23
C LEU A 225 -2.53 -11.34 -18.74
N ALA A 226 -2.32 -10.35 -19.59
CA ALA A 226 -1.69 -9.10 -19.21
C ALA A 226 -2.52 -8.32 -18.18
N GLU A 227 -3.85 -8.27 -18.33
CA GLU A 227 -4.76 -7.68 -17.34
C GLU A 227 -4.70 -8.41 -16.00
N ILE A 228 -4.70 -9.75 -15.99
CA ILE A 228 -4.60 -10.57 -14.78
C ILE A 228 -3.26 -10.34 -14.07
N GLU A 229 -2.17 -10.20 -14.81
CA GLU A 229 -0.86 -9.95 -14.21
C GLU A 229 -0.80 -8.57 -13.56
N LEU A 230 -1.27 -7.53 -14.26
CA LEU A 230 -1.36 -6.19 -13.70
C LEU A 230 -2.27 -6.15 -12.46
N LEU A 231 -3.49 -6.67 -12.56
CA LEU A 231 -4.42 -6.75 -11.43
C LEU A 231 -3.87 -7.59 -10.28
N GLY A 232 -3.08 -8.62 -10.56
CA GLY A 232 -2.43 -9.46 -9.55
C GLY A 232 -1.35 -8.70 -8.76
N GLN A 233 -0.58 -7.84 -9.42
CA GLN A 233 0.37 -6.94 -8.75
C GLN A 233 -0.35 -5.96 -7.83
N GLU A 234 -1.43 -5.36 -8.33
CA GLU A 234 -2.27 -4.42 -7.57
C GLU A 234 -2.91 -5.10 -6.37
N LEU A 235 -3.38 -6.33 -6.54
CA LEU A 235 -3.96 -7.14 -5.49
C LEU A 235 -2.96 -7.43 -4.38
N ALA A 236 -1.73 -7.81 -4.73
CA ALA A 236 -0.67 -8.04 -3.75
C ALA A 236 -0.32 -6.78 -2.95
N GLU A 237 -0.27 -5.62 -3.60
CA GLU A 237 -0.03 -4.34 -2.94
C GLU A 237 -1.18 -3.98 -2.00
N MET A 238 -2.44 -4.14 -2.43
CA MET A 238 -3.61 -3.84 -1.59
C MET A 238 -3.79 -4.84 -0.44
N GLU A 239 -3.47 -6.12 -0.64
CA GLU A 239 -3.40 -7.13 0.44
C GLU A 239 -2.33 -6.76 1.48
N LEU A 240 -1.16 -6.26 1.03
CA LEU A 240 -0.14 -5.74 1.93
C LEU A 240 -0.65 -4.53 2.72
N GLU A 241 -1.35 -3.60 2.06
CA GLU A 241 -1.92 -2.43 2.73
C GLU A 241 -2.90 -2.81 3.83
N LEU A 242 -3.83 -3.73 3.53
CA LEU A 242 -4.81 -4.22 4.48
C LEU A 242 -4.14 -4.94 5.65
N ALA A 243 -3.28 -5.92 5.36
CA ALA A 243 -2.59 -6.69 6.39
C ALA A 243 -1.74 -5.79 7.31
N THR A 244 -1.10 -4.76 6.74
CA THR A 244 -0.35 -3.76 7.51
C THR A 244 -1.26 -2.96 8.43
N ALA A 245 -2.36 -2.42 7.90
CA ALA A 245 -3.30 -1.62 8.67
C ALA A 245 -3.94 -2.44 9.81
N GLU A 246 -4.30 -3.70 9.56
CA GLU A 246 -4.80 -4.62 10.58
C GLU A 246 -3.77 -4.87 11.68
N THR A 247 -2.50 -5.09 11.30
CA THR A 247 -1.42 -5.37 12.26
C THR A 247 -1.14 -4.15 13.15
N GLU A 248 -1.02 -2.96 12.54
CA GLU A 248 -0.81 -1.71 13.29
C GLU A 248 -1.98 -1.43 14.26
N LEU A 249 -3.22 -1.62 13.80
CA LEU A 249 -4.40 -1.39 14.62
C LEU A 249 -4.53 -2.43 15.74
N ALA A 250 -4.18 -3.69 15.48
CA ALA A 250 -4.16 -4.74 16.49
C ALA A 250 -3.14 -4.45 17.60
N ALA A 251 -1.91 -4.07 17.22
CA ALA A 251 -0.86 -3.68 18.16
C ALA A 251 -1.31 -2.48 19.01
N PHE A 252 -1.89 -1.46 18.37
CA PHE A 252 -2.46 -0.31 19.09
C PHE A 252 -3.60 -0.71 20.03
N SER A 253 -4.52 -1.55 19.56
CA SER A 253 -5.65 -2.04 20.34
C SER A 253 -5.18 -2.77 21.59
N ALA A 254 -4.18 -3.65 21.48
CA ALA A 254 -3.61 -4.35 22.62
C ALA A 254 -3.06 -3.36 23.66
N ARG A 255 -2.24 -2.40 23.23
CA ARG A 255 -1.68 -1.35 24.09
C ARG A 255 -2.77 -0.47 24.73
N TYR A 256 -3.81 -0.11 23.98
CA TYR A 256 -4.95 0.65 24.49
C TYR A 256 -5.69 -0.12 25.59
N HIS A 257 -5.98 -1.41 25.39
CA HIS A 257 -6.70 -2.19 26.40
C HIS A 257 -5.85 -2.45 27.65
N GLU A 258 -4.54 -2.63 27.48
CA GLU A 258 -3.60 -2.76 28.59
C GLU A 258 -3.51 -1.48 29.43
N LEU A 259 -3.34 -0.32 28.80
CA LEU A 259 -3.14 0.95 29.51
C LEU A 259 -4.45 1.59 29.96
N VAL A 260 -5.51 1.52 29.16
CA VAL A 260 -6.75 2.28 29.35
C VAL A 260 -7.92 1.37 29.69
N GLY A 261 -8.07 0.24 28.98
CA GLY A 261 -9.24 -0.65 29.11
C GLY A 261 -9.49 -1.13 30.54
N GLY A 262 -8.46 -1.60 31.23
CA GLY A 262 -8.58 -2.05 32.62
C GLY A 262 -8.98 -0.93 33.59
N ARG A 263 -8.56 0.30 33.32
CA ARG A 263 -8.91 1.48 34.13
C ARG A 263 -10.36 1.90 33.94
N ILE A 264 -10.86 1.86 32.70
CA ILE A 264 -12.29 2.11 32.41
C ILE A 264 -13.16 1.09 33.15
N ALA A 265 -12.85 -0.20 33.02
CA ALA A 265 -13.61 -1.26 33.71
C ALA A 265 -13.59 -1.09 35.24
N ARG A 266 -12.44 -0.72 35.81
CA ARG A 266 -12.32 -0.41 37.26
C ARG A 266 -13.17 0.80 37.66
N LEU A 267 -13.10 1.88 36.90
CA LEU A 267 -13.86 3.11 37.19
C LEU A 267 -15.37 2.85 37.12
N ASP A 268 -15.85 2.17 36.08
CA ASP A 268 -17.28 1.86 35.95
C ASP A 268 -17.77 0.97 37.09
N ARG A 269 -16.96 -0.01 37.53
CA ARG A 269 -17.26 -0.82 38.72
C ARG A 269 -17.41 0.03 39.98
N LEU A 270 -16.46 0.95 40.23
CA LEU A 270 -16.53 1.87 41.37
C LEU A 270 -17.76 2.80 41.29
N GLN A 271 -18.11 3.27 40.08
CA GLN A 271 -19.32 4.06 39.87
C GLN A 271 -20.59 3.27 40.15
N ALA A 272 -20.64 1.98 39.80
CA ALA A 272 -21.75 1.10 40.13
C ALA A 272 -21.86 0.86 41.64
N GLU A 273 -20.73 0.68 42.33
CA GLU A 273 -20.66 0.57 43.80
C GLU A 273 -21.14 1.86 44.49
N LEU A 274 -20.70 3.04 44.00
CA LEU A 274 -21.15 4.34 44.47
C LEU A 274 -22.67 4.54 44.29
N ALA A 275 -23.19 4.20 43.11
CA ALA A 275 -24.62 4.33 42.84
C ALA A 275 -25.46 3.39 43.72
N ALA A 276 -24.96 2.17 43.99
CA ALA A 276 -25.59 1.25 44.92
C ALA A 276 -25.60 1.79 46.36
N ALA A 277 -24.46 2.30 46.85
CA ALA A 277 -24.37 2.88 48.19
C ALA A 277 -25.29 4.12 48.36
N ARG A 278 -25.44 4.94 47.31
CA ARG A 278 -26.38 6.07 47.29
C ARG A 278 -27.83 5.61 47.36
N LEU A 279 -28.19 4.54 46.64
CA LEU A 279 -29.52 3.95 46.69
C LEU A 279 -29.85 3.34 48.05
N GLU A 280 -28.88 2.69 48.72
CA GLU A 280 -29.09 2.15 50.07
C GLU A 280 -29.45 3.22 51.09
N ARG A 281 -28.87 4.42 50.97
CA ARG A 281 -29.19 5.58 51.81
C ARG A 281 -30.52 6.24 51.45
N ALA A 282 -31.01 6.07 50.23
CA ALA A 282 -32.28 6.62 49.75
C ALA A 282 -33.11 5.57 48.96
N PRO A 283 -33.62 4.51 49.61
CA PRO A 283 -34.20 3.34 48.90
C PRO A 283 -35.46 3.65 48.09
N GLN A 284 -36.15 4.75 48.41
CA GLN A 284 -37.38 5.17 47.75
C GLN A 284 -37.15 6.15 46.59
N ASP A 285 -35.90 6.55 46.33
CA ASP A 285 -35.58 7.46 45.23
C ASP A 285 -35.47 6.69 43.91
N ALA A 286 -36.52 6.81 43.09
CA ALA A 286 -36.59 6.17 41.77
C ALA A 286 -35.48 6.63 40.81
N ALA A 287 -34.93 7.85 40.98
CA ALA A 287 -33.82 8.32 40.16
C ALA A 287 -32.51 7.61 40.54
N GLN A 288 -32.26 7.41 41.84
CA GLN A 288 -31.10 6.64 42.31
C GLN A 288 -31.18 5.17 41.90
N ALA A 289 -32.38 4.58 41.91
CA ALA A 289 -32.59 3.21 41.45
C ALA A 289 -32.19 3.04 39.97
N ARG A 290 -32.66 3.95 39.10
CA ARG A 290 -32.29 3.96 37.67
C ARG A 290 -30.79 4.18 37.47
N ALA A 291 -30.20 5.13 38.20
CA ALA A 291 -28.76 5.41 38.09
C ALA A 291 -27.90 4.21 38.50
N ALA A 292 -28.30 3.46 39.54
CA ALA A 292 -27.62 2.24 39.97
C ALA A 292 -27.72 1.13 38.92
N ASP A 293 -28.89 0.93 38.32
CA ASP A 293 -29.08 -0.07 37.27
C ASP A 293 -28.27 0.27 36.01
N GLU A 294 -28.27 1.53 35.58
CA GLU A 294 -27.45 1.99 34.46
C GLU A 294 -25.94 1.83 34.73
N ALA A 295 -25.48 2.19 35.94
CA ALA A 295 -24.09 2.05 36.31
C ALA A 295 -23.65 0.59 36.37
N ARG A 296 -24.49 -0.32 36.89
CA ARG A 296 -24.25 -1.77 36.86
C ARG A 296 -24.18 -2.29 35.42
N ALA A 297 -25.10 -1.85 34.55
CA ALA A 297 -25.10 -2.25 33.14
C ALA A 297 -23.81 -1.79 32.43
N ARG A 298 -23.36 -0.55 32.66
CA ARG A 298 -22.09 -0.02 32.13
C ARG A 298 -20.89 -0.81 32.62
N ALA A 299 -20.78 -1.05 33.93
CA ALA A 299 -19.70 -1.85 34.52
C ALA A 299 -19.64 -3.29 33.96
N ALA A 300 -20.80 -3.93 33.81
CA ALA A 300 -20.85 -5.26 33.21
C ALA A 300 -20.44 -5.25 31.73
N GLN A 301 -20.79 -4.19 30.99
CA GLN A 301 -20.38 -4.04 29.59
C GLN A 301 -18.86 -3.83 29.47
N SER A 302 -18.29 -2.86 30.20
CA SER A 302 -16.85 -2.57 30.11
C SER A 302 -15.98 -3.73 30.59
N GLN A 303 -16.43 -4.48 31.61
CA GLN A 303 -15.76 -5.71 32.04
C GLN A 303 -15.73 -6.77 30.92
N ARG A 304 -16.87 -7.01 30.26
CA ARG A 304 -16.94 -7.97 29.14
C ARG A 304 -16.05 -7.55 27.98
N GLU A 305 -16.02 -6.26 27.66
CA GLU A 305 -15.17 -5.71 26.59
C GLU A 305 -13.68 -5.87 26.92
N TYR A 306 -13.27 -5.56 28.15
CA TYR A 306 -11.89 -5.72 28.62
C TYR A 306 -11.44 -7.19 28.56
N GLU A 307 -12.27 -8.13 29.03
CA GLU A 307 -11.95 -9.56 28.97
C GLU A 307 -11.88 -10.10 27.54
N ALA A 308 -12.81 -9.67 26.68
CA ALA A 308 -12.80 -10.06 25.27
C ALA A 308 -11.55 -9.55 24.55
N ALA A 309 -11.14 -8.30 24.82
CA ALA A 309 -9.91 -7.75 24.29
C ALA A 309 -8.67 -8.48 24.81
N GLY A 310 -8.62 -8.81 26.11
CA GLY A 310 -7.54 -9.60 26.71
C GLY A 310 -7.39 -10.99 26.09
N ARG A 311 -8.50 -11.66 25.73
CA ARG A 311 -8.46 -12.93 24.98
C ARG A 311 -7.85 -12.75 23.59
N ARG A 312 -8.33 -11.77 22.82
CA ARG A 312 -7.81 -11.47 21.46
C ARG A 312 -6.32 -11.13 21.48
N ALA A 313 -5.87 -10.36 22.47
CA ALA A 313 -4.45 -10.01 22.62
C ALA A 313 -3.56 -11.23 22.92
N ARG A 314 -4.08 -12.25 23.63
CA ARG A 314 -3.34 -13.51 23.88
C ARG A 314 -3.28 -14.40 22.65
N GLU A 315 -4.32 -14.39 21.82
CA GLU A 315 -4.36 -15.10 20.54
C GLU A 315 -3.43 -14.45 19.50
N GLN A 316 -3.22 -13.14 19.61
CA GLN A 316 -2.29 -12.37 18.79
C GLN A 316 -0.91 -12.31 19.45
N THR A 317 -0.17 -13.42 19.44
CA THR A 317 1.20 -13.48 19.98
C THR A 317 2.13 -12.50 19.26
N SER A 318 2.68 -11.55 20.02
CA SER A 318 3.71 -10.57 19.63
C SER A 318 3.54 -9.97 18.23
N SER A 319 2.52 -9.14 18.01
CA SER A 319 2.45 -8.29 16.81
C SER A 319 3.48 -7.17 16.91
N SER A 320 4.73 -7.45 16.51
CA SER A 320 5.65 -6.36 16.18
C SER A 320 5.20 -5.72 14.86
N VAL A 321 5.38 -4.41 14.71
CA VAL A 321 5.05 -3.72 13.45
C VAL A 321 5.98 -4.28 12.37
N PRO A 322 5.44 -4.81 11.24
CA PRO A 322 6.25 -5.35 10.15
C PRO A 322 7.29 -4.35 9.65
N ASP A 323 8.55 -4.79 9.57
CA ASP A 323 9.61 -3.99 8.97
C ASP A 323 9.52 -3.96 7.43
N LEU A 324 10.38 -3.16 6.79
CA LEU A 324 10.35 -2.98 5.35
C LEU A 324 10.71 -4.26 4.57
N ASP A 325 11.58 -5.12 5.10
CA ASP A 325 11.97 -6.36 4.44
C ASP A 325 10.81 -7.37 4.45
N LEU A 326 10.15 -7.51 5.60
CA LEU A 326 8.98 -8.37 5.76
C LEU A 326 7.83 -7.93 4.85
N LYS A 327 7.59 -6.62 4.74
CA LYS A 327 6.61 -6.04 3.81
C LYS A 327 6.91 -6.41 2.36
N LYS A 328 8.17 -6.28 1.92
CA LYS A 328 8.60 -6.63 0.55
C LYS A 328 8.41 -8.13 0.27
N ARG A 329 8.85 -9.00 1.18
CA ARG A 329 8.71 -10.46 1.06
C ARG A 329 7.25 -10.89 0.99
N TYR A 330 6.41 -10.36 1.89
CA TYR A 330 4.98 -10.66 1.88
C TYR A 330 4.32 -10.23 0.56
N ARG A 331 4.60 -9.02 0.06
CA ARG A 331 4.06 -8.55 -1.22
C ARG A 331 4.44 -9.48 -2.38
N GLN A 332 5.72 -9.83 -2.48
CA GLN A 332 6.22 -10.73 -3.52
C GLN A 332 5.59 -12.12 -3.44
N LEU A 333 5.39 -12.63 -2.22
CA LEU A 333 4.74 -13.92 -1.99
C LEU A 333 3.26 -13.84 -2.39
N ALA A 334 2.52 -12.85 -1.88
CA ALA A 334 1.09 -12.65 -2.15
C ALA A 334 0.80 -12.55 -3.66
N GLN A 335 1.65 -11.87 -4.43
CA GLN A 335 1.53 -11.80 -5.89
C GLN A 335 1.54 -13.19 -6.55
N LYS A 336 2.29 -14.15 -6.00
CA LYS A 336 2.44 -15.50 -6.55
C LYS A 336 1.33 -16.44 -6.08
N ILE A 337 1.02 -16.43 -4.79
CA ILE A 337 0.17 -17.44 -4.15
C ILE A 337 -1.30 -17.06 -4.03
N HIS A 338 -1.74 -15.92 -4.60
CA HIS A 338 -3.11 -15.47 -4.42
C HIS A 338 -4.15 -16.46 -4.99
N PRO A 339 -5.23 -16.80 -4.25
CA PRO A 339 -6.24 -17.76 -4.70
C PRO A 339 -6.97 -17.35 -5.97
N ASP A 340 -7.23 -16.06 -6.18
CA ASP A 340 -7.88 -15.58 -7.42
C ASP A 340 -7.01 -15.70 -8.68
N ARG A 341 -5.75 -16.13 -8.52
CA ARG A 341 -4.89 -16.48 -9.66
C ARG A 341 -5.00 -17.95 -10.07
N ALA A 342 -5.80 -18.75 -9.37
CA ALA A 342 -5.85 -20.20 -9.54
C ALA A 342 -6.45 -20.63 -10.88
N HIS A 343 -5.98 -21.76 -11.39
CA HIS A 343 -6.42 -22.32 -12.67
C HIS A 343 -7.63 -23.25 -12.53
N ASP A 344 -7.78 -23.87 -11.36
CA ASP A 344 -8.87 -24.77 -10.97
C ASP A 344 -9.14 -24.69 -9.45
N GLU A 345 -10.14 -25.44 -8.98
CA GLU A 345 -10.59 -25.40 -7.59
C GLU A 345 -9.60 -26.05 -6.61
N THR A 346 -8.81 -27.03 -7.06
CA THR A 346 -7.78 -27.68 -6.22
C THR A 346 -6.61 -26.72 -5.98
N ASP A 347 -6.14 -26.07 -7.04
CA ASP A 347 -5.15 -25.00 -6.99
C ASP A 347 -5.65 -23.83 -6.12
N ARG A 348 -6.93 -23.47 -6.26
CA ARG A 348 -7.55 -22.41 -5.43
C ARG A 348 -7.57 -22.77 -3.95
N ALA A 349 -7.90 -24.02 -3.59
CA ALA A 349 -7.89 -24.47 -2.21
C ALA A 349 -6.48 -24.43 -1.61
N TRP A 350 -5.48 -24.90 -2.36
CA TRP A 350 -4.07 -24.87 -1.93
C TRP A 350 -3.56 -23.44 -1.72
N ARG A 351 -3.79 -22.55 -2.69
CA ARG A 351 -3.45 -21.12 -2.60
C ARG A 351 -4.16 -20.41 -1.47
N THR A 352 -5.42 -20.75 -1.21
CA THR A 352 -6.18 -20.23 -0.05
C THR A 352 -5.49 -20.60 1.25
N GLN A 353 -5.03 -21.84 1.38
CA GLN A 353 -4.28 -22.29 2.56
C GLN A 353 -2.94 -21.54 2.70
N LEU A 354 -2.16 -21.45 1.62
CA LEU A 354 -0.87 -20.74 1.63
C LEU A 354 -1.05 -19.27 1.98
N MET A 355 -2.07 -18.60 1.42
CA MET A 355 -2.34 -17.18 1.69
C MET A 355 -2.77 -16.97 3.15
N ALA A 356 -3.63 -17.85 3.70
CA ALA A 356 -4.00 -17.79 5.11
C ALA A 356 -2.79 -17.96 6.05
N GLU A 357 -1.84 -18.82 5.69
CA GLU A 357 -0.58 -19.00 6.41
C GLU A 357 0.36 -17.80 6.27
N ALA A 358 0.47 -17.22 5.07
CA ALA A 358 1.24 -16.01 4.82
C ALA A 358 0.72 -14.83 5.64
N ASN A 359 -0.61 -14.64 5.68
CA ASN A 359 -1.23 -13.56 6.46
C ASN A 359 -0.99 -13.74 7.97
N ARG A 360 -1.01 -14.99 8.47
CA ARG A 360 -0.65 -15.27 9.87
C ARG A 360 0.81 -14.95 10.15
N ALA A 361 1.73 -15.40 9.30
CA ALA A 361 3.16 -15.14 9.44
C ALA A 361 3.47 -13.64 9.42
N TYR A 362 2.87 -12.90 8.47
CA TYR A 362 3.03 -11.46 8.34
C TYR A 362 2.54 -10.70 9.59
N ARG A 363 1.35 -11.01 10.09
CA ARG A 363 0.79 -10.37 11.29
C ARG A 363 1.60 -10.67 12.56
N ALA A 364 2.27 -11.81 12.61
CA ALA A 364 3.14 -12.21 13.72
C ALA A 364 4.57 -11.63 13.61
N GLY A 365 4.92 -10.98 12.50
CA GLY A 365 6.30 -10.56 12.26
C GLY A 365 7.26 -11.72 11.96
N ASP A 366 6.76 -12.92 11.64
CA ASP A 366 7.57 -14.15 11.48
C ASP A 366 8.07 -14.29 10.02
N ALA A 367 9.22 -13.66 9.74
CA ALA A 367 9.90 -13.77 8.45
C ALA A 367 10.22 -15.22 8.07
N ALA A 368 10.64 -16.04 9.05
CA ALA A 368 10.98 -17.43 8.80
C ALA A 368 9.74 -18.27 8.41
N ALA A 369 8.56 -17.97 8.96
CA ALA A 369 7.31 -18.59 8.53
C ALA A 369 6.93 -18.20 7.09
N LEU A 370 7.11 -16.93 6.71
CA LEU A 370 6.88 -16.52 5.32
C LEU A 370 7.79 -17.27 4.34
N GLU A 371 9.08 -17.44 4.68
CA GLU A 371 10.01 -18.22 3.85
C GLU A 371 9.59 -19.69 3.75
N ARG A 372 9.07 -20.30 4.84
CA ARG A 372 8.52 -21.66 4.79
C ARG A 372 7.28 -21.77 3.92
N VAL A 373 6.43 -20.73 3.85
CA VAL A 373 5.31 -20.68 2.90
C VAL A 373 5.83 -20.60 1.47
N PHE A 374 6.81 -19.73 1.22
CA PHE A 374 7.40 -19.57 -0.10
C PHE A 374 8.10 -20.84 -0.61
N ALA A 375 8.88 -21.51 0.24
CA ALA A 375 9.55 -22.76 -0.10
C ALA A 375 8.55 -23.88 -0.48
N ARG A 376 7.41 -23.97 0.23
CA ARG A 376 6.34 -24.92 -0.12
C ARG A 376 5.67 -24.58 -1.45
N TRP A 377 5.46 -23.30 -1.73
CA TRP A 377 4.97 -22.86 -3.03
C TRP A 377 5.92 -23.28 -4.17
N LEU A 378 7.22 -23.04 -4.01
CA LEU A 378 8.22 -23.45 -5.01
C LEU A 378 8.23 -24.97 -5.24
N ALA A 379 8.24 -25.76 -4.18
CA ALA A 379 8.23 -27.22 -4.27
C ALA A 379 6.98 -27.74 -5.00
N GLY A 380 5.78 -27.21 -4.69
CA GLY A 380 4.55 -27.63 -5.38
C GLY A 380 4.42 -27.08 -6.81
N ALA A 381 5.01 -25.92 -7.10
CA ALA A 381 5.05 -25.37 -8.45
C ALA A 381 5.94 -26.20 -9.39
N ASP A 382 7.06 -26.72 -8.90
CA ASP A 382 7.95 -27.60 -9.65
C ASP A 382 7.24 -28.93 -10.01
N GLU A 383 6.49 -29.52 -9.08
CA GLU A 383 5.68 -30.72 -9.33
C GLU A 383 4.58 -30.50 -10.39
N ALA A 384 3.93 -29.33 -10.37
CA ALA A 384 2.95 -28.95 -11.38
C ALA A 384 3.58 -28.73 -12.76
N ALA A 385 4.74 -28.05 -12.81
CA ALA A 385 5.48 -27.79 -14.05
C ALA A 385 6.00 -29.07 -14.71
N ASP A 386 6.38 -30.09 -13.93
CA ASP A 386 6.78 -31.40 -14.45
C ASP A 386 5.61 -32.20 -15.02
N THR A 387 4.38 -31.93 -14.56
CA THR A 387 3.15 -32.58 -15.06
C THR A 387 2.68 -31.98 -16.40
N GLU A 388 2.98 -30.71 -16.68
CA GLU A 388 2.53 -29.98 -17.88
C GLU A 388 3.49 -30.03 -19.09
N LYS A 389 4.67 -30.65 -18.98
CA LYS A 389 5.73 -30.70 -20.03
C LYS A 389 5.38 -31.49 -21.32
N GLY A 390 4.11 -31.80 -21.59
CA GLY A 390 3.70 -32.76 -22.62
C GLY A 390 2.99 -32.24 -23.88
N ALA A 391 2.53 -30.98 -23.95
CA ALA A 391 1.72 -30.56 -25.10
C ALA A 391 1.92 -29.09 -25.48
N VAL A 392 2.20 -28.85 -26.77
CA VAL A 392 2.09 -27.51 -27.39
C VAL A 392 0.60 -27.12 -27.35
N PRO A 393 0.22 -26.02 -26.66
CA PRO A 393 -1.19 -25.65 -26.60
C PRO A 393 -1.68 -25.23 -27.99
N PRO A 394 -2.83 -25.71 -28.46
CA PRO A 394 -3.50 -25.11 -29.61
C PRO A 394 -3.89 -23.66 -29.30
N ALA A 395 -4.22 -22.88 -30.34
CA ALA A 395 -4.70 -21.51 -30.18
C ALA A 395 -5.79 -21.41 -29.08
N PRO A 396 -5.79 -20.36 -28.24
CA PRO A 396 -6.61 -20.30 -27.04
C PRO A 396 -8.09 -20.48 -27.37
N SER A 397 -8.66 -21.58 -26.87
CA SER A 397 -10.07 -21.91 -27.05
C SER A 397 -10.97 -20.83 -26.44
N PHE A 398 -12.24 -20.78 -26.88
CA PHE A 398 -13.26 -19.95 -26.22
C PHE A 398 -13.33 -20.22 -24.71
N ALA A 399 -13.20 -21.50 -24.28
CA ALA A 399 -13.19 -21.88 -22.88
C ALA A 399 -11.99 -21.28 -22.12
N THR A 400 -10.81 -21.22 -22.75
CA THR A 400 -9.61 -20.59 -22.17
C THR A 400 -9.84 -19.10 -21.93
N ARG A 401 -10.37 -18.38 -22.93
CA ARG A 401 -10.67 -16.94 -22.81
C ARG A 401 -11.75 -16.66 -21.76
N HIS A 402 -12.82 -17.43 -21.74
CA HIS A 402 -13.87 -17.31 -20.71
C HIS A 402 -13.31 -17.52 -19.30
N ARG A 403 -12.47 -18.55 -19.10
CA ARG A 403 -11.81 -18.79 -17.80
C ARG A 403 -10.94 -17.61 -17.37
N LEU A 404 -10.13 -17.06 -18.27
CA LEU A 404 -9.30 -15.88 -17.98
C LEU A 404 -10.16 -14.65 -17.65
N ALA A 405 -11.29 -14.43 -18.35
CA ALA A 405 -12.21 -13.34 -18.04
C ALA A 405 -12.83 -13.49 -16.64
N VAL A 406 -13.26 -14.70 -16.27
CA VAL A 406 -13.77 -15.00 -14.91
C VAL A 406 -12.69 -14.75 -13.86
N GLN A 407 -11.46 -15.18 -14.11
CA GLN A 407 -10.32 -14.97 -13.21
C GLN A 407 -10.03 -13.48 -13.00
N ARG A 408 -9.99 -12.70 -14.08
CA ARG A 408 -9.85 -11.23 -14.04
C ARG A 408 -10.95 -10.59 -13.19
N ASP A 409 -12.20 -11.01 -13.39
CA ASP A 409 -13.34 -10.42 -12.69
C ASP A 409 -13.35 -10.79 -11.19
N ALA A 410 -12.88 -11.99 -10.83
CA ALA A 410 -12.66 -12.38 -9.43
C ALA A 410 -11.62 -11.47 -8.75
N ILE A 411 -10.47 -11.22 -9.39
CA ILE A 411 -9.45 -10.31 -8.85
C ILE A 411 -10.02 -8.89 -8.66
N ARG A 412 -10.79 -8.38 -9.63
CA ARG A 412 -11.44 -7.06 -9.52
C ARG A 412 -12.41 -7.00 -8.34
N GLN A 413 -13.20 -8.05 -8.13
CA GLN A 413 -14.11 -8.13 -6.98
C GLN A 413 -13.35 -8.15 -5.65
N ARG A 414 -12.24 -8.89 -5.58
CA ARG A 414 -11.40 -8.92 -4.37
C ARG A 414 -10.75 -7.57 -4.09
N LEU A 415 -10.20 -6.90 -5.10
CA LEU A 415 -9.68 -5.53 -4.97
C LEU A 415 -10.73 -4.55 -4.41
N ALA A 416 -11.96 -4.61 -4.93
CA ALA A 416 -13.06 -3.79 -4.43
C ALA A 416 -13.42 -4.13 -2.97
N ALA A 417 -13.41 -5.43 -2.60
CA ALA A 417 -13.65 -5.87 -1.24
C ALA A 417 -12.58 -5.36 -0.26
N ILE A 418 -11.30 -5.47 -0.62
CA ILE A 418 -10.18 -4.92 0.18
C ILE A 418 -10.33 -3.41 0.34
N GLY A 419 -10.68 -2.69 -0.73
CA GLY A 419 -10.94 -1.25 -0.65
C GLY A 419 -12.03 -0.91 0.36
N ALA A 420 -13.15 -1.65 0.36
CA ALA A 420 -14.23 -1.47 1.32
C ALA A 420 -13.86 -1.91 2.76
N GLU A 421 -13.00 -2.90 2.92
CA GLU A 421 -12.43 -3.30 4.22
C GLU A 421 -11.54 -2.19 4.79
N LEU A 422 -10.66 -1.61 3.99
CA LEU A 422 -9.82 -0.47 4.35
C LEU A 422 -10.65 0.76 4.72
N ASP A 423 -11.65 1.13 3.92
CA ASP A 423 -12.52 2.27 4.20
C ASP A 423 -13.27 2.09 5.54
N ARG A 424 -13.75 0.87 5.83
CA ARG A 424 -14.38 0.54 7.13
C ARG A 424 -13.38 0.61 8.28
N LEU A 425 -12.16 0.12 8.09
CA LEU A 425 -11.10 0.15 9.10
C LEU A 425 -10.71 1.59 9.44
N TYR A 426 -10.44 2.42 8.43
CA TYR A 426 -10.07 3.83 8.58
C TYR A 426 -11.19 4.70 9.14
N GLY A 427 -12.45 4.37 8.86
CA GLY A 427 -13.62 5.04 9.42
C GLY A 427 -14.02 4.59 10.84
N SER A 428 -13.26 3.68 11.48
CA SER A 428 -13.61 3.18 12.80
C SER A 428 -13.13 4.11 13.93
N LYS A 429 -13.89 4.18 15.03
CA LYS A 429 -13.52 4.98 16.23
C LYS A 429 -12.15 4.59 16.82
N LEU A 430 -11.83 3.30 16.76
CA LEU A 430 -10.53 2.80 17.23
C LEU A 430 -9.39 3.36 16.35
N TYR A 431 -9.63 3.46 15.04
CA TYR A 431 -8.69 4.05 14.11
C TYR A 431 -8.56 5.57 14.30
N GLU A 432 -9.65 6.29 14.57
CA GLU A 432 -9.60 7.71 14.94
C GLU A 432 -8.70 7.93 16.17
N LEU A 433 -8.86 7.09 17.21
CA LEU A 433 -8.01 7.14 18.40
C LEU A 433 -6.54 6.79 18.07
N PHE A 434 -6.31 5.78 17.23
CA PHE A 434 -4.98 5.42 16.75
C PHE A 434 -4.30 6.58 16.02
N ALA A 435 -5.01 7.25 15.11
CA ALA A 435 -4.51 8.41 14.37
C ALA A 435 -4.20 9.58 15.32
N ALA A 436 -5.07 9.84 16.31
CA ALA A 436 -4.84 10.86 17.33
C ALA A 436 -3.61 10.53 18.20
N ALA A 437 -3.43 9.28 18.59
CA ALA A 437 -2.27 8.83 19.35
C ALA A 437 -0.96 8.99 18.57
N ARG A 438 -0.95 8.62 17.28
CA ARG A 438 0.21 8.85 16.39
C ARG A 438 0.52 10.34 16.21
N LEU A 439 -0.49 11.20 16.14
CA LEU A 439 -0.28 12.65 16.07
C LEU A 439 0.35 13.19 17.36
N ALA A 440 -0.11 12.73 18.52
CA ALA A 440 0.47 13.10 19.81
C ALA A 440 1.92 12.61 19.94
N GLU A 441 2.22 11.38 19.51
CA GLU A 441 3.57 10.81 19.53
C GLU A 441 4.56 11.66 18.73
N ARG A 442 4.14 12.19 17.57
CA ARG A 442 4.94 13.14 16.77
C ARG A 442 5.24 14.45 17.47
N GLN A 443 4.39 14.83 18.42
CA GLN A 443 4.58 16.01 19.26
C GLN A 443 5.35 15.69 20.54
N GLY A 444 5.91 14.47 20.67
CA GLY A 444 6.63 14.00 21.85
C GLY A 444 5.72 13.66 23.03
N ARG A 445 4.42 13.40 22.78
CA ARG A 445 3.41 13.12 23.80
C ARG A 445 2.89 11.69 23.70
N ASP A 446 2.56 11.09 24.84
CA ASP A 446 1.92 9.78 24.90
C ASP A 446 0.45 9.92 25.30
N LEU A 447 -0.43 9.95 24.29
CA LEU A 447 -1.88 10.12 24.49
C LEU A 447 -2.48 9.02 25.39
N LEU A 448 -2.03 7.76 25.25
CA LEU A 448 -2.57 6.67 26.06
C LEU A 448 -2.16 6.78 27.52
N ALA A 449 -0.91 7.20 27.79
CA ALA A 449 -0.45 7.48 29.15
C ALA A 449 -1.20 8.66 29.76
N GLU A 450 -1.45 9.74 29.01
CA GLU A 450 -2.26 10.87 29.48
C GLU A 450 -3.69 10.45 29.84
N MET A 451 -4.32 9.61 29.01
CA MET A 451 -5.64 9.04 29.30
C MET A 451 -5.61 8.18 30.56
N ALA A 452 -4.60 7.32 30.71
CA ALA A 452 -4.42 6.49 31.89
C ALA A 452 -4.29 7.33 33.17
N HIS A 453 -3.49 8.39 33.16
CA HIS A 453 -3.34 9.31 34.29
C HIS A 453 -4.65 10.01 34.68
N ARG A 454 -5.45 10.44 33.68
CA ARG A 454 -6.77 11.03 33.97
C ARG A 454 -7.73 10.03 34.62
N LEU A 455 -7.73 8.79 34.13
CA LEU A 455 -8.55 7.73 34.70
C LEU A 455 -8.09 7.36 36.12
N ASP A 456 -6.78 7.31 36.37
CA ASP A 456 -6.24 7.05 37.72
C ASP A 456 -6.71 8.12 38.73
N ALA A 457 -6.74 9.39 38.33
CA ALA A 457 -7.29 10.46 39.17
C ALA A 457 -8.80 10.30 39.43
N GLN A 458 -9.58 9.91 38.42
CA GLN A 458 -11.02 9.64 38.58
C GLN A 458 -11.30 8.42 39.46
N ILE A 459 -10.49 7.37 39.35
CA ILE A 459 -10.55 6.19 40.19
C ILE A 459 -10.29 6.58 41.65
N ALA A 460 -9.22 7.33 41.92
CA ALA A 460 -8.89 7.77 43.28
C ALA A 460 -10.02 8.63 43.89
N GLN A 461 -10.64 9.50 43.10
CA GLN A 461 -11.79 10.30 43.52
C GLN A 461 -13.01 9.41 43.85
N ALA A 462 -13.33 8.45 42.98
CA ALA A 462 -14.44 7.52 43.20
C ALA A 462 -14.23 6.64 44.45
N GLU A 463 -12.99 6.19 44.70
CA GLU A 463 -12.62 5.43 45.89
C GLU A 463 -12.79 6.28 47.17
N ALA A 464 -12.34 7.53 47.15
CA ALA A 464 -12.51 8.44 48.28
C ALA A 464 -13.98 8.75 48.57
N GLU A 465 -14.80 8.96 47.53
CA GLU A 465 -16.25 9.15 47.67
C GLU A 465 -16.92 7.91 48.26
N LEU A 466 -16.56 6.72 47.77
CA LEU A 466 -17.16 5.47 48.23
C LEU A 466 -16.81 5.22 49.70
N ALA A 467 -15.55 5.44 50.08
CA ALA A 467 -15.11 5.35 51.47
C ALA A 467 -15.93 6.29 52.37
N ALA A 468 -16.13 7.55 51.98
CA ALA A 468 -16.92 8.52 52.74
C ALA A 468 -18.40 8.12 52.89
N LEU A 469 -18.98 7.47 51.87
CA LEU A 469 -20.35 6.94 51.92
C LEU A 469 -20.49 5.67 52.77
N VAL A 470 -19.41 4.92 52.98
CA VAL A 470 -19.44 3.70 53.80
C VAL A 470 -19.12 4.00 55.27
N THR A 471 -18.27 4.99 55.54
CA THR A 471 -17.89 5.37 56.92
C THR A 471 -18.84 6.34 57.60
N GLY A 472 -19.61 7.11 56.82
CA GLY A 472 -20.67 7.99 57.33
C GLY A 472 -22.00 7.28 57.43
#